data_AF-A0A7H8NFY2-F1
#
_entry.id   AF-A0A7H8NFY2-F1
#
_cell.length_a   1.000
_cell.length_b   1.000
_cell.length_c   1.000
_cell.angle_alpha   90.00
_cell.angle_beta   90.00
_cell.angle_gamma   90.00
#
_symmetry.space_group_name_H-M   'P 1'
#
loop_
_entity.id
_entity.type
_entity.pdbx_description
1 polymer ?
#
loop_
_entity_poly.entity_id
_entity_poly.type
_entity_poly.pdbx_seq_one_letter_code
_entity_poly.pdbx_strand_id
1 'polypeptide(L)'
;MDFGIQGSHAPAELAWLRGVDAYTMGAYPQAEEEFRTAVELDPGMADGWLGLHALRADTATALLRMYRHRDRFGEQRARHRRSLNSWYWLGWWVQPVLESGRDLLLAHASHWLDGRHVPELDRALAGCPPVEADPQARFLHACRAYLVKDWEQLVRHTEPLLQDPLLGIEAGLFGGMARVRLEMYSQAEPLLSAALMRCRSEQPQRKELRYWLARAHEGIGRSAAALPLYRAVHRIDATFMDTAARLAAIAESDGFDDGPDLAPVSLAGAGQDTADGLDGGDVEPVPTADPPEGRELRPGPEAPLGTGPRPTDGPRDRVVAPRQPDADLPTGPADPQLLADTLGELDRMVGLEPVKRQVRALSAQLRMARLRTGQGLPVQPPKRHFVFSGPSGTGKTTVARILGRVFYALGLLGGDHLVEAGRADLVGEYLGQTAVKANELIDSALGGVLFVDEAYSLSNSGYTKGDAYGDEALQVLLKRAEDNRDRLVVILAGYPEGMDRLLAANPGLGSRFTTRVDFPSYRPQELTAIGEVLAAENGDRWDEEAVEELRSISGHVVDQGWIDELGNGRFLRTLYEKSCAYRDLRLSGWSGTPGRDDLATLRLPDLMQAYGEVLSGRGPTDRDRKDPPFG
;
A
#
# COMPACT_ATOMS: atom_id res chain seq x y z
N MET A 1 -17.29 -44.62 51.41
CA MET A 1 -16.11 -44.62 50.52
C MET A 1 -16.48 -45.49 49.34
N ASP A 2 -16.95 -44.85 48.27
CA ASP A 2 -17.11 -45.47 46.96
C ASP A 2 -16.26 -44.63 46.00
N PHE A 3 -15.05 -45.10 45.74
CA PHE A 3 -14.20 -44.56 44.68
C PHE A 3 -14.75 -45.08 43.36
N GLY A 4 -15.63 -44.29 42.75
CA GLY A 4 -16.11 -44.49 41.39
C GLY A 4 -14.93 -44.56 40.42
N ILE A 5 -14.81 -45.71 39.78
CA ILE A 5 -13.77 -46.14 38.86
C ILE A 5 -13.55 -45.11 37.74
N GLN A 6 -12.26 -44.85 37.48
CA GLN A 6 -11.66 -44.07 36.40
C GLN A 6 -12.39 -44.25 35.06
N GLY A 7 -12.97 -43.17 34.55
CA GLY A 7 -13.30 -43.08 33.13
C GLY A 7 -12.00 -42.92 32.34
N SER A 8 -11.69 -43.87 31.46
CA SER A 8 -10.59 -43.74 30.51
C SER A 8 -10.83 -42.50 29.64
N HIS A 9 -10.11 -41.41 29.92
CA HIS A 9 -10.11 -40.25 29.03
C HIS A 9 -9.68 -40.71 27.64
N ALA A 10 -10.45 -40.38 26.61
CA ALA A 10 -10.05 -40.64 25.24
C ALA A 10 -8.68 -39.98 25.01
N PRO A 11 -7.74 -40.60 24.25
CA PRO A 11 -6.39 -40.05 24.06
C PRO A 11 -6.36 -38.56 23.65
N ALA A 12 -7.35 -38.10 22.88
CA ALA A 12 -7.53 -36.71 22.50
C ALA A 12 -7.83 -35.77 23.69
N GLU A 13 -8.67 -36.20 24.63
CA GLU A 13 -9.03 -35.41 25.83
C GLU A 13 -7.81 -35.21 26.74
N LEU A 14 -6.96 -36.24 26.88
CA LEU A 14 -5.72 -36.14 27.66
C LEU A 14 -4.73 -35.16 27.01
N ALA A 15 -4.59 -35.19 25.68
CA ALA A 15 -3.77 -34.24 24.95
C ALA A 15 -4.29 -32.81 25.13
N TRP A 16 -5.61 -32.61 25.03
CA TRP A 16 -6.22 -31.29 25.28
C TRP A 16 -5.94 -30.77 26.70
N LEU A 17 -6.10 -31.62 27.73
CA LEU A 17 -5.81 -31.25 29.13
C LEU A 17 -4.34 -30.86 29.33
N ARG A 18 -3.40 -31.65 28.78
CA ARG A 18 -1.96 -31.31 28.84
C ARG A 18 -1.66 -30.00 28.11
N GLY A 19 -2.32 -29.77 26.97
CA GLY A 19 -2.23 -28.51 26.23
C GLY A 19 -2.69 -27.30 27.06
N VAL A 20 -3.82 -27.40 27.75
CA VAL A 20 -4.33 -26.33 28.63
C VAL A 20 -3.42 -26.11 29.84
N ASP A 21 -2.92 -27.17 30.47
CA ASP A 21 -2.00 -27.05 31.61
C ASP A 21 -0.68 -26.38 31.17
N ALA A 22 -0.10 -26.80 30.03
CA ALA A 22 1.08 -26.18 29.44
C ALA A 22 0.85 -24.71 29.06
N TYR A 23 -0.31 -24.39 28.47
CA TYR A 23 -0.71 -23.02 28.14
C TYR A 23 -0.77 -22.14 29.40
N THR A 24 -1.36 -22.65 30.48
CA THR A 24 -1.46 -21.96 31.77
C THR A 24 -0.10 -21.73 32.42
N MET A 25 0.84 -22.66 32.22
CA MET A 25 2.23 -22.54 32.70
C MET A 25 3.14 -21.69 31.81
N GLY A 26 2.63 -21.17 30.68
CA GLY A 26 3.41 -20.38 29.71
C GLY A 26 4.34 -21.22 28.82
N ALA A 27 4.21 -22.54 28.82
CA ALA A 27 4.97 -23.46 27.98
C ALA A 27 4.33 -23.58 26.58
N TYR A 28 4.29 -22.47 25.84
CA TYR A 28 3.54 -22.36 24.58
C TYR A 28 3.91 -23.37 23.49
N PRO A 29 5.19 -23.72 23.24
CA PRO A 29 5.53 -24.73 22.22
C PRO A 29 4.97 -26.11 22.56
N GLN A 30 5.03 -26.49 23.85
CA GLN A 30 4.47 -27.74 24.33
C GLN A 30 2.94 -27.73 24.27
N ALA A 31 2.32 -26.60 24.61
CA ALA A 31 0.87 -26.43 24.48
C ALA A 31 0.41 -26.60 23.02
N GLU A 32 1.15 -26.04 22.06
CA GLU A 32 0.86 -26.17 20.64
C GLU A 32 0.93 -27.63 20.16
N GLU A 33 1.97 -28.36 20.54
CA GLU A 33 2.15 -29.78 20.21
C GLU A 33 1.00 -30.64 20.75
N GLU A 34 0.60 -30.40 22.00
CA GLU A 34 -0.49 -31.12 22.65
C GLU A 34 -1.86 -30.78 22.05
N PHE A 35 -2.12 -29.50 21.71
CA PHE A 35 -3.35 -29.13 21.01
C PHE A 35 -3.39 -29.69 19.58
N ARG A 36 -2.25 -29.73 18.87
CA ARG A 36 -2.14 -30.38 17.55
C ARG A 36 -2.45 -31.87 17.64
N THR A 37 -1.85 -32.55 18.62
CA THR A 37 -2.13 -33.96 18.91
C THR A 37 -3.62 -34.18 19.21
N ALA A 38 -4.25 -33.31 19.98
CA ALA A 38 -5.67 -33.41 20.31
C ALA A 38 -6.56 -33.32 19.06
N VAL A 39 -6.29 -32.38 18.14
CA VAL A 39 -7.08 -32.22 16.90
C VAL A 39 -6.73 -33.23 15.81
N GLU A 40 -5.55 -33.85 15.86
CA GLU A 40 -5.22 -34.99 15.00
C GLU A 40 -5.99 -36.25 15.41
N LEU A 41 -6.12 -36.47 16.73
CA LEU A 41 -6.87 -37.60 17.30
C LEU A 41 -8.39 -37.41 17.21
N ASP A 42 -8.89 -36.18 17.44
CA ASP A 42 -10.29 -35.80 17.23
C ASP A 42 -10.38 -34.48 16.44
N PRO A 43 -10.44 -34.54 15.10
CA PRO A 43 -10.60 -33.35 14.27
C PRO A 43 -11.86 -32.52 14.54
N GLY A 44 -12.85 -33.12 15.22
CA GLY A 44 -14.09 -32.46 15.62
C GLY A 44 -14.00 -31.72 16.96
N MET A 45 -12.87 -31.78 17.67
CA MET A 45 -12.68 -31.14 18.97
C MET A 45 -12.49 -29.63 18.83
N ALA A 46 -13.60 -28.88 18.85
CA ALA A 46 -13.59 -27.43 18.65
C ALA A 46 -12.74 -26.68 19.71
N ASP A 47 -12.72 -27.12 20.97
CA ASP A 47 -11.87 -26.52 22.01
C ASP A 47 -10.37 -26.81 21.83
N GLY A 48 -9.99 -27.85 21.08
CA GLY A 48 -8.60 -28.10 20.68
C GLY A 48 -8.15 -27.10 19.61
N TRP A 49 -9.01 -26.85 18.63
CA TRP A 49 -8.81 -25.78 17.65
C TRP A 49 -8.78 -24.39 18.30
N LEU A 50 -9.57 -24.15 19.35
CA LEU A 50 -9.50 -22.91 20.13
C LEU A 50 -8.12 -22.71 20.78
N GLY A 51 -7.47 -23.78 21.23
CA GLY A 51 -6.10 -23.74 21.77
C GLY A 51 -5.07 -23.33 20.72
N LEU A 52 -5.12 -23.94 19.53
CA LEU A 52 -4.27 -23.54 18.40
C LEU A 52 -4.54 -22.08 17.99
N HIS A 53 -5.80 -21.66 17.97
CA HIS A 53 -6.18 -20.27 17.68
C HIS A 53 -5.65 -19.29 18.74
N ALA A 54 -5.70 -19.66 20.04
CA ALA A 54 -5.14 -18.86 21.14
C ALA A 54 -3.63 -18.68 21.03
N LEU A 55 -2.92 -19.72 20.59
CA LEU A 55 -1.48 -19.72 20.34
C LEU A 55 -1.06 -19.04 19.03
N ARG A 56 -2.01 -18.54 18.24
CA ARG A 56 -1.78 -17.96 16.90
C ARG A 56 -1.19 -18.94 15.88
N ALA A 57 -1.35 -20.24 16.11
CA ALA A 57 -0.98 -21.30 15.17
C ALA A 57 -2.15 -21.56 14.20
N ASP A 58 -1.96 -21.21 12.93
CA ASP A 58 -2.94 -21.43 11.84
C ASP A 58 -4.37 -20.95 12.18
N THR A 59 -4.49 -19.66 12.50
CA THR A 59 -5.72 -19.04 13.00
C THR A 59 -6.91 -19.19 12.06
N ALA A 60 -6.69 -19.12 10.74
CA ALA A 60 -7.75 -19.26 9.74
C ALA A 60 -8.33 -20.67 9.71
N THR A 61 -7.46 -21.69 9.63
CA THR A 61 -7.92 -23.09 9.63
C THR A 61 -8.58 -23.43 10.96
N ALA A 62 -7.98 -23.03 12.08
CA ALA A 62 -8.54 -23.25 13.40
C ALA A 62 -9.94 -22.65 13.52
N LEU A 63 -10.15 -21.41 13.07
CA LEU A 63 -11.45 -20.75 13.11
C LEU A 63 -12.52 -21.45 12.25
N LEU A 64 -12.17 -21.83 11.02
CA LEU A 64 -13.09 -22.56 10.13
C LEU A 64 -13.43 -23.94 10.69
N ARG A 65 -12.46 -24.63 11.32
CA ARG A 65 -12.68 -25.92 11.99
C ARG A 65 -13.56 -25.78 13.23
N MET A 66 -13.31 -24.77 14.07
CA MET A 66 -14.19 -24.44 15.21
C MET A 66 -15.61 -24.20 14.73
N TYR A 67 -15.82 -23.38 13.71
CA TYR A 67 -17.15 -23.07 13.18
C TYR A 67 -17.85 -24.30 12.58
N ARG A 68 -17.11 -25.16 11.86
CA ARG A 68 -17.63 -26.42 11.31
C ARG A 68 -18.14 -27.35 12.41
N HIS A 69 -17.49 -27.35 13.57
CA HIS A 69 -17.82 -28.18 14.73
C HIS A 69 -18.41 -27.36 15.89
N ARG A 70 -19.09 -26.25 15.58
CA ARG A 70 -19.60 -25.28 16.57
C ARG A 70 -20.54 -25.87 17.64
N ASP A 71 -21.24 -26.96 17.33
CA ASP A 71 -22.12 -27.64 18.29
C ASP A 71 -21.33 -28.30 19.45
N ARG A 72 -20.01 -28.50 19.26
CA ARG A 72 -19.06 -29.00 20.26
C ARG A 72 -18.17 -27.90 20.86
N PHE A 73 -18.41 -26.63 20.53
CA PHE A 73 -17.61 -25.51 21.04
C PHE A 73 -17.90 -25.26 22.52
N GLY A 74 -16.86 -25.33 23.35
CA GLY A 74 -16.99 -25.27 24.82
C GLY A 74 -17.24 -26.61 25.51
N GLU A 75 -17.38 -27.72 24.77
CA GLU A 75 -17.63 -29.06 25.33
C GLU A 75 -16.53 -29.48 26.33
N GLN A 76 -15.26 -29.35 25.95
CA GLN A 76 -14.12 -29.75 26.78
C GLN A 76 -13.94 -28.79 27.95
N ARG A 77 -14.09 -27.47 27.71
CA ARG A 77 -14.02 -26.45 28.76
C ARG A 77 -15.08 -26.67 29.84
N ALA A 78 -16.32 -26.96 29.45
CA ALA A 78 -17.41 -27.26 30.37
C ALA A 78 -17.20 -28.59 31.11
N ARG A 79 -16.82 -29.65 30.39
CA ARG A 79 -16.63 -31.00 30.94
C ARG A 79 -15.51 -31.05 31.98
N HIS A 80 -14.40 -30.36 31.72
CA HIS A 80 -13.23 -30.38 32.59
C HIS A 80 -13.10 -29.16 33.51
N ARG A 81 -14.04 -28.21 33.44
CA ARG A 81 -14.03 -26.95 34.22
C ARG A 81 -12.70 -26.20 34.08
N ARG A 82 -12.20 -26.10 32.85
CA ARG A 82 -10.98 -25.35 32.50
C ARG A 82 -11.34 -24.13 31.67
N SER A 83 -10.64 -23.03 31.90
CA SER A 83 -10.74 -21.83 31.08
C SER A 83 -9.72 -21.90 29.93
N LEU A 84 -10.19 -21.61 28.74
CA LEU A 84 -9.38 -21.34 27.58
C LEU A 84 -10.17 -20.37 26.72
N ASN A 85 -9.53 -19.29 26.33
CA ASN A 85 -10.12 -18.26 25.50
C ASN A 85 -9.10 -17.82 24.46
N SER A 86 -9.61 -17.13 23.45
CA SER A 86 -8.79 -16.45 22.47
C SER A 86 -9.39 -15.07 22.22
N TRP A 87 -8.86 -14.35 21.24
CA TRP A 87 -9.42 -13.08 20.78
C TRP A 87 -9.45 -13.07 19.26
N TYR A 88 -10.45 -12.38 18.71
CA TYR A 88 -10.61 -12.17 17.28
C TYR A 88 -10.73 -10.68 17.02
N TRP A 89 -10.42 -10.25 15.81
CA TRP A 89 -10.62 -8.86 15.41
C TRP A 89 -12.07 -8.65 15.01
N LEU A 90 -12.65 -7.55 15.46
CA LEU A 90 -13.96 -7.06 15.06
C LEU A 90 -13.75 -5.71 14.40
N GLY A 91 -13.77 -5.67 13.07
CA GLY A 91 -13.33 -4.50 12.32
C GLY A 91 -11.81 -4.32 12.35
N TRP A 92 -11.35 -3.09 12.55
CA TRP A 92 -9.95 -2.67 12.45
C TRP A 92 -9.24 -2.64 13.79
N TRP A 93 -9.92 -2.30 14.89
CA TRP A 93 -9.24 -2.00 16.16
C TRP A 93 -9.79 -2.77 17.36
N VAL A 94 -11.02 -3.26 17.29
CA VAL A 94 -11.67 -3.91 18.43
C VAL A 94 -11.32 -5.40 18.47
N GLN A 95 -10.96 -5.90 19.66
CA GLN A 95 -10.63 -7.32 19.88
C GLN A 95 -11.50 -7.94 20.97
N PRO A 96 -12.70 -8.46 20.65
CA PRO A 96 -13.50 -9.17 21.62
C PRO A 96 -12.87 -10.53 21.97
N VAL A 97 -13.21 -11.03 23.16
CA VAL A 97 -12.82 -12.37 23.60
C VAL A 97 -13.68 -13.40 22.86
N LEU A 98 -13.04 -14.44 22.34
CA LEU A 98 -13.67 -15.62 21.78
C LEU A 98 -13.83 -16.67 22.89
N GLU A 99 -15.01 -16.73 23.50
CA GLU A 99 -15.29 -17.66 24.59
C GLU A 99 -16.58 -18.46 24.38
N SER A 100 -17.62 -17.83 23.83
CA SER A 100 -18.94 -18.45 23.67
C SER A 100 -19.24 -18.83 22.21
N GLY A 101 -20.28 -19.65 22.01
CA GLY A 101 -20.76 -19.99 20.66
C GLY A 101 -21.21 -18.75 19.86
N ARG A 102 -21.79 -17.75 20.55
CA ARG A 102 -22.09 -16.43 19.98
C ARG A 102 -20.83 -15.78 19.42
N ASP A 103 -19.76 -15.72 20.21
CA ASP A 103 -18.50 -15.09 19.78
C ASP A 103 -17.86 -15.83 18.62
N LEU A 104 -18.02 -17.16 18.54
CA LEU A 104 -17.57 -17.97 17.42
C LEU A 104 -18.31 -17.62 16.12
N LEU A 105 -19.62 -17.35 16.18
CA LEU A 105 -20.39 -16.89 15.03
C LEU A 105 -19.88 -15.53 14.54
N LEU A 106 -19.65 -14.59 15.47
CA LEU A 106 -19.12 -13.25 15.17
C LEU A 106 -17.69 -13.31 14.61
N ALA A 107 -16.82 -14.14 15.19
CA ALA A 107 -15.46 -14.36 14.71
C ALA A 107 -15.44 -14.96 13.31
N HIS A 108 -16.32 -15.94 13.03
CA HIS A 108 -16.48 -16.51 11.70
C HIS A 108 -16.97 -15.47 10.69
N ALA A 109 -17.94 -14.63 11.02
CA ALA A 109 -18.35 -13.54 10.14
C ALA A 109 -17.22 -12.52 9.91
N SER A 110 -16.48 -12.16 10.96
CA SER A 110 -15.34 -11.25 10.86
C SER A 110 -14.20 -11.79 9.98
N HIS A 111 -14.03 -13.12 9.92
CA HIS A 111 -13.06 -13.77 9.02
C HIS A 111 -13.22 -13.30 7.57
N TRP A 112 -14.47 -13.16 7.11
CA TRP A 112 -14.84 -12.79 5.74
C TRP A 112 -14.85 -11.27 5.47
N LEU A 113 -14.45 -10.43 6.44
CA LEU A 113 -14.28 -8.99 6.25
C LEU A 113 -13.01 -8.66 5.45
N ASP A 114 -12.98 -9.05 4.18
CA ASP A 114 -11.87 -8.80 3.24
C ASP A 114 -12.33 -8.20 1.91
N GLY A 115 -13.63 -7.98 1.75
CA GLY A 115 -14.27 -7.45 0.54
C GLY A 115 -14.46 -8.46 -0.59
N ARG A 116 -13.84 -9.66 -0.53
CA ARG A 116 -13.83 -10.66 -1.64
C ARG A 116 -14.87 -11.71 -1.53
N HIS A 117 -15.19 -11.99 -0.29
CA HIS A 117 -16.10 -13.05 0.05
C HIS A 117 -17.38 -12.43 0.61
N VAL A 118 -17.93 -11.39 -0.05
CA VAL A 118 -19.18 -10.75 0.37
C VAL A 118 -20.34 -11.76 0.45
N PRO A 119 -20.50 -12.71 -0.50
CA PRO A 119 -21.53 -13.76 -0.38
C PRO A 119 -21.32 -14.69 0.83
N GLU A 120 -20.07 -15.02 1.18
CA GLU A 120 -19.74 -15.80 2.37
C GLU A 120 -19.99 -15.00 3.65
N LEU A 121 -19.64 -13.71 3.64
CA LEU A 121 -19.92 -12.77 4.73
C LEU A 121 -21.43 -12.65 4.96
N ASP A 122 -22.23 -12.46 3.91
CA ASP A 122 -23.69 -12.37 4.02
C ASP A 122 -24.29 -13.67 4.60
N ARG A 123 -23.79 -14.83 4.18
CA ARG A 123 -24.18 -16.12 4.76
C ARG A 123 -23.76 -16.26 6.22
N ALA A 124 -22.57 -15.78 6.59
CA ALA A 124 -22.09 -15.83 7.96
C ALA A 124 -22.90 -14.89 8.87
N LEU A 125 -23.20 -13.67 8.39
CA LEU A 125 -24.01 -12.67 9.10
C LEU A 125 -25.45 -13.15 9.32
N ALA A 126 -26.04 -13.86 8.35
CA ALA A 126 -27.37 -14.46 8.52
C ALA A 126 -27.44 -15.46 9.69
N GLY A 127 -26.30 -16.04 10.09
CA GLY A 127 -26.19 -16.90 11.26
C GLY A 127 -25.86 -16.17 12.56
N CYS A 128 -25.56 -14.87 12.53
CA CYS A 128 -25.27 -14.06 13.72
C CYS A 128 -26.56 -13.64 14.45
N PRO A 129 -26.46 -13.20 15.72
CA PRO A 129 -27.58 -12.59 16.42
C PRO A 129 -28.16 -11.39 15.66
N PRO A 130 -29.48 -11.10 15.81
CA PRO A 130 -30.10 -9.92 15.21
C PRO A 130 -29.39 -8.61 15.63
N VAL A 131 -29.31 -7.64 14.71
CA VAL A 131 -28.59 -6.37 14.94
C VAL A 131 -29.20 -5.54 16.08
N GLU A 132 -30.48 -5.75 16.40
CA GLU A 132 -31.19 -5.14 17.52
C GLU A 132 -30.78 -5.72 18.88
N ALA A 133 -30.39 -7.01 18.89
CA ALA A 133 -30.07 -7.72 20.11
C ALA A 133 -28.57 -7.62 20.46
N ASP A 134 -27.71 -7.32 19.49
CA ASP A 134 -26.27 -7.47 19.63
C ASP A 134 -25.45 -6.33 18.99
N PRO A 135 -24.75 -5.51 19.80
CA PRO A 135 -23.92 -4.41 19.30
C PRO A 135 -22.78 -4.85 18.38
N GLN A 136 -22.15 -6.01 18.63
CA GLN A 136 -21.04 -6.51 17.84
C GLN A 136 -21.52 -7.07 16.51
N ALA A 137 -22.67 -7.77 16.49
CA ALA A 137 -23.32 -8.18 15.24
C ALA A 137 -23.70 -6.96 14.40
N ARG A 138 -24.33 -5.95 15.02
CA ARG A 138 -24.64 -4.67 14.35
C ARG A 138 -23.40 -4.02 13.74
N PHE A 139 -22.29 -4.04 14.46
CA PHE A 139 -21.03 -3.49 13.96
C PHE A 139 -20.49 -4.28 12.76
N LEU A 140 -20.59 -5.61 12.74
CA LEU A 140 -20.22 -6.39 11.55
C LEU A 140 -21.09 -6.07 10.34
N HIS A 141 -22.39 -5.81 10.54
CA HIS A 141 -23.27 -5.31 9.49
C HIS A 141 -22.85 -3.91 9.00
N ALA A 142 -22.36 -3.05 9.90
CA ALA A 142 -21.74 -1.78 9.52
C ALA A 142 -20.48 -2.02 8.66
N CYS A 143 -19.55 -2.88 9.07
CA CYS A 143 -18.37 -3.21 8.27
C CYS A 143 -18.75 -3.77 6.89
N ARG A 144 -19.80 -4.60 6.82
CA ARG A 144 -20.35 -5.10 5.54
C ARG A 144 -20.88 -3.96 4.68
N ALA A 145 -21.66 -3.04 5.24
CA ALA A 145 -22.17 -1.86 4.53
C ALA A 145 -21.02 -0.99 3.98
N TYR A 146 -19.96 -0.80 4.75
CA TYR A 146 -18.74 -0.13 4.31
C TYR A 146 -18.10 -0.82 3.09
N LEU A 147 -17.93 -2.15 3.13
CA LEU A 147 -17.32 -2.91 2.04
C LEU A 147 -18.09 -2.79 0.72
N VAL A 148 -19.42 -2.79 0.78
CA VAL A 148 -20.28 -2.62 -0.41
C VAL A 148 -20.57 -1.15 -0.77
N LYS A 149 -19.96 -0.19 -0.04
CA LYS A 149 -20.16 1.25 -0.21
C LYS A 149 -21.61 1.73 -0.04
N ASP A 150 -22.37 1.04 0.81
CA ASP A 150 -23.71 1.45 1.22
C ASP A 150 -23.61 2.41 2.41
N TRP A 151 -23.41 3.69 2.10
CA TRP A 151 -23.15 4.72 3.11
C TRP A 151 -24.37 5.01 4.00
N GLU A 152 -25.59 4.91 3.45
CA GLU A 152 -26.81 5.12 4.22
C GLU A 152 -27.00 4.01 5.26
N GLN A 153 -26.83 2.75 4.85
CA GLN A 153 -26.93 1.62 5.77
C GLN A 153 -25.80 1.63 6.79
N LEU A 154 -24.60 2.08 6.40
CA LEU A 154 -23.49 2.27 7.31
C LEU A 154 -23.81 3.29 8.42
N VAL A 155 -24.44 4.41 8.07
CA VAL A 155 -24.92 5.39 9.05
C VAL A 155 -25.92 4.77 10.01
N ARG A 156 -26.94 4.06 9.50
CA ARG A 156 -27.99 3.43 10.33
C ARG A 156 -27.43 2.42 11.32
N HIS A 157 -26.42 1.64 10.93
CA HIS A 157 -25.82 0.63 11.82
C HIS A 157 -24.85 1.23 12.83
N THR A 158 -24.15 2.31 12.50
CA THR A 158 -23.15 2.92 13.39
C THR A 158 -23.76 3.85 14.44
N GLU A 159 -24.86 4.53 14.13
CA GLU A 159 -25.44 5.57 15.00
C GLU A 159 -25.80 5.07 16.41
N PRO A 160 -26.39 3.88 16.60
CA PRO A 160 -26.69 3.38 17.94
C PRO A 160 -25.46 2.89 18.71
N LEU A 161 -24.32 2.75 18.04
CA LEU A 161 -23.05 2.28 18.63
C LEU A 161 -22.15 3.43 19.09
N LEU A 162 -22.49 4.68 18.79
CA LEU A 162 -21.63 5.83 19.06
C LEU A 162 -21.26 5.99 20.54
N GLN A 163 -22.17 5.65 21.45
CA GLN A 163 -21.93 5.70 22.90
C GLN A 163 -21.44 4.37 23.49
N ASP A 164 -21.26 3.34 22.66
CA ASP A 164 -20.74 2.05 23.13
C ASP A 164 -19.31 2.23 23.67
N PRO A 165 -18.97 1.68 24.86
CA PRO A 165 -17.64 1.83 25.44
C PRO A 165 -16.53 1.19 24.60
N LEU A 166 -16.82 0.09 23.92
CA LEU A 166 -15.86 -0.70 23.14
C LEU A 166 -15.86 -0.28 21.67
N LEU A 167 -17.05 -0.14 21.08
CA LEU A 167 -17.23 0.07 19.63
C LEU A 167 -17.33 1.55 19.25
N GLY A 168 -17.60 2.46 20.20
CA GLY A 168 -17.98 3.83 19.88
C GLY A 168 -16.93 4.65 19.13
N ILE A 169 -15.64 4.36 19.32
CA ILE A 169 -14.56 5.05 18.58
C ILE A 169 -14.56 4.61 17.12
N GLU A 170 -14.63 3.31 16.86
CA GLU A 170 -14.60 2.76 15.51
C GLU A 170 -15.92 3.02 14.77
N ALA A 171 -17.07 2.88 15.46
CA ALA A 171 -18.37 3.27 14.93
C ALA A 171 -18.43 4.77 14.61
N GLY A 172 -17.81 5.63 15.43
CA GLY A 172 -17.68 7.06 15.19
C GLY A 172 -16.84 7.37 13.95
N LEU A 173 -15.73 6.65 13.74
CA LEU A 173 -14.96 6.75 12.51
C LEU A 173 -15.81 6.34 11.30
N PHE A 174 -16.36 5.12 11.29
CA PHE A 174 -17.12 4.59 10.15
C PHE A 174 -18.36 5.45 9.83
N GLY A 175 -19.11 5.85 10.85
CA GLY A 175 -20.27 6.72 10.70
C GLY A 175 -19.90 8.15 10.26
N GLY A 176 -18.73 8.64 10.66
CA GLY A 176 -18.16 9.91 10.20
C GLY A 176 -17.71 9.85 8.74
N MET A 177 -16.97 8.80 8.35
CA MET A 177 -16.56 8.54 6.96
C MET A 177 -17.78 8.49 6.03
N ALA A 178 -18.82 7.75 6.41
CA ALA A 178 -20.04 7.64 5.64
C ALA A 178 -20.70 9.01 5.39
N ARG A 179 -20.80 9.84 6.44
CA ARG A 179 -21.38 11.18 6.35
C ARG A 179 -20.53 12.13 5.52
N VAL A 180 -19.20 12.07 5.60
CA VAL A 180 -18.31 12.83 4.69
C VAL A 180 -18.54 12.42 3.24
N ARG A 181 -18.70 11.12 2.96
CA ARG A 181 -18.98 10.60 1.60
C ARG A 181 -20.35 10.98 1.07
N LEU A 182 -21.32 11.18 1.96
CA LEU A 182 -22.66 11.69 1.66
C LEU A 182 -22.73 13.23 1.65
N GLU A 183 -21.59 13.92 1.78
CA GLU A 183 -21.49 15.39 1.85
C GLU A 183 -22.23 16.01 3.05
N MET A 184 -22.53 15.20 4.06
CA MET A 184 -23.18 15.60 5.31
C MET A 184 -22.13 16.07 6.34
N TYR A 185 -21.26 17.00 5.93
CA TYR A 185 -20.07 17.40 6.69
C TYR A 185 -20.39 17.92 8.10
N SER A 186 -21.43 18.74 8.23
CA SER A 186 -21.89 19.27 9.53
C SER A 186 -22.34 18.19 10.51
N GLN A 187 -22.79 17.04 10.01
CA GLN A 187 -23.15 15.89 10.85
C GLN A 187 -21.95 14.97 11.12
N ALA A 188 -20.95 14.95 10.23
CA ALA A 188 -19.74 14.15 10.41
C ALA A 188 -18.80 14.74 11.48
N GLU A 189 -18.67 16.07 11.51
CA GLU A 189 -17.75 16.79 12.40
C GLU A 189 -17.92 16.42 13.89
N PRO A 190 -19.11 16.50 14.51
CA PRO A 190 -19.24 16.23 15.94
C PRO A 190 -18.94 14.77 16.30
N LEU A 191 -19.23 13.84 15.38
CA LEU A 191 -18.97 12.41 15.56
C LEU A 191 -17.48 12.10 15.55
N LEU A 192 -16.77 12.63 14.54
CA LEU A 192 -15.33 12.44 14.37
C LEU A 192 -14.55 13.14 15.48
N SER A 193 -14.98 14.33 15.89
CA SER A 193 -14.42 15.07 17.01
C SER A 193 -14.59 14.30 18.33
N ALA A 194 -15.79 13.79 18.62
CA ALA A 194 -16.04 12.98 19.81
C ALA A 194 -15.24 11.67 19.83
N ALA A 195 -15.13 10.98 18.69
CA ALA A 195 -14.32 9.77 18.56
C ALA A 195 -12.82 10.07 18.75
N LEU A 196 -12.33 11.17 18.18
CA LEU A 196 -10.94 11.63 18.34
C LEU A 196 -10.62 11.98 19.80
N MET A 197 -11.55 12.61 20.53
CA MET A 197 -11.38 12.94 21.94
C MET A 197 -11.36 11.72 22.85
N ARG A 198 -12.12 10.67 22.51
CA ARG A 198 -12.14 9.39 23.25
C ARG A 198 -10.94 8.50 22.93
N CYS A 199 -10.31 8.70 21.78
CA CYS A 199 -9.17 7.92 21.31
C CYS A 199 -7.88 8.28 22.06
N ARG A 200 -7.41 7.36 22.92
CA ARG A 200 -6.18 7.54 23.72
C ARG A 200 -4.91 7.06 23.01
N SER A 201 -5.02 6.15 22.05
CA SER A 201 -3.88 5.66 21.29
C SER A 201 -3.45 6.70 20.25
N GLU A 202 -2.14 6.95 20.11
CA GLU A 202 -1.64 7.91 19.11
C GLU A 202 -1.61 7.32 17.70
N GLN A 203 -1.39 6.01 17.52
CA GLN A 203 -1.33 5.33 16.22
C GLN A 203 -1.86 3.90 16.29
N PRO A 204 -2.54 3.38 15.24
CA PRO A 204 -2.92 4.02 13.97
C PRO A 204 -4.25 4.80 14.00
N GLN A 205 -5.07 4.63 15.05
CA GLN A 205 -6.48 5.07 15.07
C GLN A 205 -6.64 6.59 14.96
N ARG A 206 -5.75 7.34 15.61
CA ARG A 206 -5.82 8.80 15.68
C ARG A 206 -5.46 9.48 14.37
N LYS A 207 -4.63 8.85 13.53
CA LYS A 207 -4.28 9.33 12.19
C LYS A 207 -5.53 9.36 11.30
N GLU A 208 -6.27 8.25 11.23
CA GLU A 208 -7.47 8.13 10.41
C GLU A 208 -8.56 9.11 10.85
N LEU A 209 -8.81 9.20 12.17
CA LEU A 209 -9.77 10.15 12.73
C LEU A 209 -9.42 11.61 12.40
N ARG A 210 -8.14 11.99 12.50
CA ARG A 210 -7.68 13.35 12.15
C ARG A 210 -7.90 13.65 10.68
N TYR A 211 -7.62 12.71 9.78
CA TYR A 211 -7.83 12.89 8.35
C TYR A 211 -9.31 13.13 8.02
N TRP A 212 -10.20 12.26 8.52
CA TRP A 212 -11.63 12.40 8.24
C TRP A 212 -12.25 13.62 8.91
N LEU A 213 -11.78 14.01 10.10
CA LEU A 213 -12.19 15.26 10.73
C LEU A 213 -11.72 16.49 9.92
N ALA A 214 -10.51 16.45 9.37
CA ALA A 214 -10.01 17.50 8.47
C ALA A 214 -10.88 17.62 7.22
N ARG A 215 -11.28 16.49 6.62
CA ARG A 215 -12.22 16.46 5.49
C ARG A 215 -13.59 17.05 5.85
N ALA A 216 -14.10 16.77 7.05
CA ALA A 216 -15.34 17.38 7.52
C ALA A 216 -15.19 18.90 7.70
N HIS A 217 -14.09 19.38 8.28
CA HIS A 217 -13.82 20.82 8.41
C HIS A 217 -13.68 21.52 7.05
N GLU A 218 -12.93 20.94 6.11
CA GLU A 218 -12.80 21.46 4.74
C GLU A 218 -14.18 21.56 4.05
N GLY A 219 -15.01 20.52 4.15
CA GLY A 219 -16.36 20.51 3.57
C GLY A 219 -17.35 21.51 4.19
N ILE A 220 -17.10 21.98 5.43
CA ILE A 220 -17.88 23.06 6.08
C ILE A 220 -17.31 24.45 5.72
N GLY A 221 -16.18 24.52 5.00
CA GLY A 221 -15.48 25.78 4.70
C GLY A 221 -14.57 26.26 5.83
N ARG A 222 -14.18 25.39 6.77
CA ARG A 222 -13.26 25.69 7.88
C ARG A 222 -11.83 25.22 7.58
N SER A 223 -11.26 25.66 6.47
CA SER A 223 -9.92 25.24 6.01
C SER A 223 -8.81 25.48 7.04
N ALA A 224 -8.88 26.61 7.77
CA ALA A 224 -7.94 26.93 8.86
C ALA A 224 -7.94 25.87 9.98
N ALA A 225 -9.09 25.25 10.28
CA ALA A 225 -9.19 24.18 11.28
C ALA A 225 -8.76 22.81 10.71
N ALA A 226 -8.87 22.60 9.39
CA ALA A 226 -8.44 21.38 8.72
C ALA A 226 -6.90 21.29 8.59
N LEU A 227 -6.22 22.41 8.33
CA LEU A 227 -4.75 22.48 8.18
C LEU A 227 -3.93 21.80 9.29
N PRO A 228 -4.12 22.11 10.59
CA PRO A 228 -3.34 21.47 11.65
C PRO A 228 -3.59 19.95 11.73
N LEU A 229 -4.80 19.49 11.38
CA LEU A 229 -5.14 18.07 11.34
C LEU A 229 -4.44 17.36 10.17
N TYR A 230 -4.48 17.93 8.97
CA TYR A 230 -3.74 17.38 7.82
C TYR A 230 -2.23 17.38 8.03
N ARG A 231 -1.66 18.45 8.59
CA ARG A 231 -0.23 18.50 8.95
C ARG A 231 0.14 17.42 9.96
N ALA A 232 -0.73 17.17 10.94
CA ALA A 232 -0.50 16.09 11.89
C ALA A 232 -0.46 14.72 11.19
N VAL A 233 -1.42 14.44 10.31
CA VAL A 233 -1.46 13.20 9.51
C VAL A 233 -0.22 13.06 8.62
N HIS A 234 0.14 14.11 7.88
CA HIS A 234 1.28 14.11 6.96
C HIS A 234 2.62 13.89 7.67
N ARG A 235 2.80 14.42 8.88
CA ARG A 235 4.02 14.16 9.70
C ARG A 235 4.15 12.69 10.10
N ILE A 236 3.04 11.99 10.28
CA ILE A 236 3.02 10.58 10.66
C ILE A 236 3.23 9.71 9.42
N ASP A 237 2.54 10.03 8.33
CA ASP A 237 2.52 9.27 7.10
C ASP A 237 2.24 10.22 5.94
N ALA A 238 3.32 10.62 5.26
CA ALA A 238 3.29 11.59 4.17
C ALA A 238 2.46 11.08 2.97
N THR A 239 2.34 9.76 2.84
CA THR A 239 1.65 9.06 1.76
C THR A 239 0.22 8.68 2.09
N PHE A 240 -0.29 9.08 3.27
CA PHE A 240 -1.63 8.70 3.70
C PHE A 240 -2.70 9.41 2.86
N MET A 241 -3.40 8.64 2.02
CA MET A 241 -4.48 9.13 1.15
C MET A 241 -4.05 10.35 0.33
N ASP A 242 -4.94 11.33 0.13
CA ASP A 242 -4.67 12.57 -0.61
C ASP A 242 -4.16 13.71 0.28
N THR A 243 -3.64 13.43 1.49
CA THR A 243 -3.27 14.44 2.49
C THR A 243 -2.27 15.48 1.95
N ALA A 244 -1.25 15.06 1.20
CA ALA A 244 -0.26 15.97 0.62
C ALA A 244 -0.89 16.92 -0.40
N ALA A 245 -1.77 16.41 -1.26
CA ALA A 245 -2.49 17.21 -2.25
C ALA A 245 -3.46 18.20 -1.58
N ARG A 246 -4.14 17.79 -0.50
CA ARG A 246 -5.03 18.67 0.28
C ARG A 246 -4.27 19.81 0.95
N LEU A 247 -3.09 19.54 1.50
CA LEU A 247 -2.23 20.56 2.09
C LEU A 247 -1.75 21.58 1.06
N ALA A 248 -1.40 21.14 -0.15
CA ALA A 248 -1.04 22.03 -1.24
C ALA A 248 -2.23 22.90 -1.69
N ALA A 249 -3.40 22.29 -1.89
CA ALA A 249 -4.60 23.00 -2.35
C ALA A 249 -5.07 24.10 -1.37
N ILE A 250 -5.01 23.84 -0.05
CA ILE A 250 -5.39 24.85 0.95
C ILE A 250 -4.34 25.98 1.03
N ALA A 251 -3.05 25.65 0.89
CA ALA A 251 -1.99 26.66 0.88
C ALA A 251 -2.09 27.59 -0.34
N GLU A 252 -2.50 27.05 -1.49
CA GLU A 252 -2.77 27.85 -2.70
C GLU A 252 -4.01 28.74 -2.56
N SER A 253 -5.07 28.27 -1.88
CA SER A 253 -6.28 29.09 -1.66
C SER A 253 -6.08 30.24 -0.68
N ASP A 254 -5.28 30.05 0.38
CA ASP A 254 -4.97 31.09 1.36
C ASP A 254 -4.03 32.17 0.77
N GLY A 255 -3.30 31.86 -0.30
CA GLY A 255 -2.44 32.82 -1.01
C GLY A 255 -3.16 33.82 -1.93
N PHE A 256 -4.48 33.68 -2.09
CA PHE A 256 -5.29 34.53 -2.98
C PHE A 256 -6.10 35.63 -2.26
N ASP A 257 -6.04 35.73 -0.92
CA ASP A 257 -6.86 36.69 -0.14
C ASP A 257 -6.07 37.82 0.56
N ASP A 258 -4.77 37.98 0.29
CA ASP A 258 -4.00 39.15 0.76
C ASP A 258 -4.00 40.29 -0.29
N GLY A 259 -5.19 40.86 -0.51
CA GLY A 259 -5.34 42.22 -1.04
C GLY A 259 -5.28 43.24 0.11
N PRO A 260 -4.53 44.35 0.00
CA PRO A 260 -4.26 45.23 1.14
C PRO A 260 -5.43 46.17 1.37
N ASP A 261 -6.41 45.76 2.17
CA ASP A 261 -7.29 46.72 2.84
C ASP A 261 -7.89 46.08 4.09
N LEU A 262 -7.34 46.45 5.26
CA LEU A 262 -8.08 46.93 6.43
C LEU A 262 -7.14 47.11 7.63
N ALA A 263 -7.09 48.34 8.10
CA ALA A 263 -6.31 48.82 9.23
C ALA A 263 -6.73 48.19 10.58
N PRO A 264 -5.85 48.20 11.60
CA PRO A 264 -6.10 47.54 12.88
C PRO A 264 -6.94 48.44 13.78
N VAL A 265 -8.00 47.88 14.38
CA VAL A 265 -8.62 48.47 15.59
C VAL A 265 -8.51 47.46 16.72
N SER A 266 -7.94 47.95 17.82
CA SER A 266 -7.57 47.17 18.99
C SER A 266 -8.58 47.36 20.13
N LEU A 267 -8.82 46.24 20.83
CA LEU A 267 -9.16 46.03 22.24
C LEU A 267 -10.45 46.58 22.91
N ALA A 268 -11.14 45.59 23.51
CA ALA A 268 -11.62 45.51 24.90
C ALA A 268 -13.05 45.96 25.25
N GLY A 269 -13.74 45.10 26.01
CA GLY A 269 -14.91 45.49 26.82
C GLY A 269 -15.85 44.35 27.16
N ALA A 270 -15.76 43.85 28.39
CA ALA A 270 -16.62 42.84 29.01
C ALA A 270 -18.08 43.31 29.26
N GLY A 271 -18.97 42.35 29.52
CA GLY A 271 -20.05 42.54 30.51
C GLY A 271 -21.48 42.18 30.09
N GLN A 272 -21.90 40.96 30.48
CA GLN A 272 -23.12 40.62 31.24
C GLN A 272 -24.53 41.21 30.93
N ASP A 273 -25.46 40.26 30.85
CA ASP A 273 -26.74 40.15 31.59
C ASP A 273 -28.09 40.68 31.03
N THR A 274 -29.04 39.72 31.06
CA THR A 274 -30.48 39.81 31.41
C THR A 274 -31.57 40.21 30.39
N ALA A 275 -32.37 39.19 30.01
CA ALA A 275 -33.81 38.94 30.27
C ALA A 275 -34.92 39.99 30.05
N ASP A 276 -36.06 39.45 29.56
CA ASP A 276 -37.46 39.93 29.52
C ASP A 276 -37.79 41.12 28.59
N GLY A 277 -38.90 41.22 27.86
CA GLY A 277 -40.13 40.43 27.73
C GLY A 277 -41.25 41.34 27.15
N LEU A 278 -42.05 40.81 26.20
CA LEU A 278 -43.44 41.17 25.82
C LEU A 278 -43.77 42.59 25.28
N ASP A 279 -44.38 42.72 24.08
CA ASP A 279 -45.85 42.69 23.82
C ASP A 279 -46.28 43.41 22.52
N GLY A 280 -47.38 42.92 21.90
CA GLY A 280 -48.28 43.56 20.92
C GLY A 280 -47.76 43.77 19.48
N GLY A 281 -48.39 43.35 18.37
CA GLY A 281 -49.78 43.00 18.06
C GLY A 281 -50.21 43.77 16.80
N ASP A 282 -50.50 43.08 15.67
CA ASP A 282 -51.59 43.40 14.70
C ASP A 282 -51.47 42.64 13.34
N VAL A 283 -52.31 41.58 13.23
CA VAL A 283 -53.25 41.16 12.16
C VAL A 283 -53.01 41.50 10.66
N GLU A 284 -52.73 40.43 9.87
CA GLU A 284 -53.27 39.92 8.56
C GLU A 284 -53.96 40.83 7.49
N PRO A 285 -54.06 40.43 6.16
CA PRO A 285 -54.12 39.04 5.64
C PRO A 285 -53.40 38.72 4.29
N VAL A 286 -53.45 37.41 3.99
CA VAL A 286 -53.08 36.66 2.77
C VAL A 286 -53.93 37.06 1.53
N PRO A 287 -53.45 36.80 0.29
CA PRO A 287 -54.17 35.81 -0.52
C PRO A 287 -53.26 34.80 -1.23
N THR A 288 -53.78 33.58 -1.29
CA THR A 288 -53.36 32.43 -2.09
C THR A 288 -53.75 32.60 -3.56
N ALA A 289 -52.96 32.04 -4.48
CA ALA A 289 -53.42 31.66 -5.81
C ALA A 289 -52.58 30.50 -6.38
N ASP A 290 -53.31 29.48 -6.82
CA ASP A 290 -52.91 28.18 -7.36
C ASP A 290 -52.47 28.22 -8.85
N PRO A 291 -51.99 27.10 -9.45
CA PRO A 291 -51.14 27.05 -10.64
C PRO A 291 -51.93 26.93 -11.96
N PRO A 292 -51.28 26.92 -13.13
CA PRO A 292 -51.93 26.53 -14.38
C PRO A 292 -51.58 25.10 -14.80
N GLU A 293 -52.61 24.26 -14.99
CA GLU A 293 -52.58 23.03 -15.77
C GLU A 293 -52.88 23.30 -17.26
N GLY A 294 -52.44 22.39 -18.14
CA GLY A 294 -53.28 21.92 -19.25
C GLY A 294 -52.77 22.16 -20.67
N ARG A 295 -52.09 21.15 -21.23
CA ARG A 295 -52.22 20.83 -22.67
C ARG A 295 -52.17 19.33 -22.89
N GLU A 296 -53.35 18.78 -23.19
CA GLU A 296 -53.61 17.38 -23.57
C GLU A 296 -53.07 17.05 -24.97
N LEU A 297 -52.73 15.78 -25.21
CA LEU A 297 -52.98 15.08 -26.48
C LEU A 297 -53.09 13.55 -26.25
N ARG A 298 -54.06 12.97 -26.95
CA ARG A 298 -54.71 11.66 -26.83
C ARG A 298 -54.05 10.54 -27.70
N PRO A 299 -54.53 9.26 -27.67
CA PRO A 299 -53.73 8.03 -27.83
C PRO A 299 -53.89 7.18 -29.13
N GLY A 300 -53.03 6.16 -29.29
CA GLY A 300 -53.21 4.88 -30.03
C GLY A 300 -52.57 4.77 -31.45
N PRO A 301 -52.23 3.57 -32.01
CA PRO A 301 -52.68 2.21 -31.62
C PRO A 301 -51.63 1.04 -31.61
N GLU A 302 -52.09 -0.11 -31.11
CA GLU A 302 -51.53 -1.48 -31.11
C GLU A 302 -51.42 -2.11 -32.53
N ALA A 303 -50.41 -2.95 -32.84
CA ALA A 303 -50.36 -4.44 -32.86
C ALA A 303 -49.83 -4.91 -34.26
N PRO A 304 -49.36 -6.17 -34.51
CA PRO A 304 -49.57 -7.40 -33.73
C PRO A 304 -48.36 -8.32 -33.48
N LEU A 305 -48.60 -9.23 -32.52
CA LEU A 305 -47.89 -10.47 -32.23
C LEU A 305 -47.92 -11.44 -33.42
N GLY A 306 -46.75 -12.01 -33.75
CA GLY A 306 -46.59 -13.13 -34.68
C GLY A 306 -45.94 -14.34 -33.98
N THR A 307 -46.66 -15.45 -33.99
CA THR A 307 -46.34 -16.77 -33.45
C THR A 307 -45.22 -17.49 -34.21
N GLY A 308 -44.28 -18.12 -33.50
CA GLY A 308 -43.32 -19.10 -34.05
C GLY A 308 -42.60 -19.89 -32.93
N PRO A 309 -42.28 -21.18 -33.14
CA PRO A 309 -42.19 -22.18 -32.05
C PRO A 309 -40.83 -22.22 -31.33
N ARG A 310 -40.86 -22.66 -30.05
CA ARG A 310 -39.68 -23.10 -29.28
C ARG A 310 -39.14 -24.44 -29.79
N PRO A 311 -37.80 -24.62 -29.76
CA PRO A 311 -37.21 -25.86 -29.25
C PRO A 311 -36.06 -25.56 -28.24
N THR A 312 -36.23 -25.94 -26.98
CA THR A 312 -35.59 -27.07 -26.26
C THR A 312 -34.08 -26.94 -26.01
N ASP A 313 -33.75 -27.01 -24.71
CA ASP A 313 -32.43 -27.07 -24.10
C ASP A 313 -31.48 -28.12 -24.70
N GLY A 314 -30.22 -27.72 -24.81
CA GLY A 314 -29.05 -28.59 -25.00
C GLY A 314 -27.77 -27.82 -24.65
N PRO A 315 -26.78 -28.44 -23.98
CA PRO A 315 -25.61 -27.74 -23.47
C PRO A 315 -24.71 -27.33 -24.63
N ARG A 316 -24.47 -26.03 -24.80
CA ARG A 316 -23.51 -25.53 -25.78
C ARG A 316 -22.13 -25.50 -25.14
N ASP A 317 -21.32 -26.49 -25.48
CA ASP A 317 -19.86 -26.43 -25.40
C ASP A 317 -19.39 -25.13 -26.07
N ARG A 318 -18.89 -24.18 -25.28
CA ARG A 318 -18.14 -23.04 -25.80
C ARG A 318 -16.78 -23.55 -26.22
N VAL A 319 -16.68 -24.00 -27.46
CA VAL A 319 -15.41 -24.10 -28.17
C VAL A 319 -14.85 -22.67 -28.27
N VAL A 320 -13.83 -22.39 -27.45
CA VAL A 320 -13.02 -21.18 -27.57
C VAL A 320 -12.26 -21.29 -28.88
N ALA A 321 -12.70 -20.56 -29.90
CA ALA A 321 -11.92 -20.37 -31.10
C ALA A 321 -10.60 -19.65 -30.73
N PRO A 322 -9.45 -20.07 -31.28
CA PRO A 322 -8.20 -19.37 -31.03
C PRO A 322 -8.31 -17.95 -31.60
N ARG A 323 -8.16 -16.94 -30.74
CA ARG A 323 -8.01 -15.55 -31.17
C ARG A 323 -6.82 -15.46 -32.14
N GLN A 324 -7.06 -14.94 -33.34
CA GLN A 324 -5.98 -14.51 -34.22
C GLN A 324 -5.17 -13.42 -33.50
N PRO A 325 -3.83 -13.42 -33.65
CA PRO A 325 -3.00 -12.38 -33.04
C PRO A 325 -3.30 -11.05 -33.72
N ASP A 326 -3.70 -10.05 -32.94
CA ASP A 326 -3.78 -8.67 -33.40
C ASP A 326 -2.41 -8.23 -33.93
N ALA A 327 -2.35 -8.08 -35.25
CA ALA A 327 -1.31 -7.35 -35.95
C ALA A 327 -1.44 -5.85 -35.64
N ASP A 328 -0.31 -5.15 -35.75
CA ASP A 328 -0.15 -3.69 -35.71
C ASP A 328 0.19 -3.05 -34.34
N LEU A 329 1.39 -3.36 -33.84
CA LEU A 329 2.31 -2.29 -33.43
C LEU A 329 3.58 -2.39 -34.28
N PRO A 330 4.18 -1.28 -34.71
CA PRO A 330 5.39 -1.31 -35.52
C PRO A 330 6.51 -2.01 -34.75
N THR A 331 7.22 -2.91 -35.44
CA THR A 331 8.53 -3.38 -34.98
C THR A 331 9.46 -2.17 -35.03
N GLY A 332 10.20 -1.87 -33.96
CA GLY A 332 11.08 -0.70 -33.91
C GLY A 332 12.09 -0.64 -35.07
N PRO A 333 12.72 0.52 -35.31
CA PRO A 333 13.38 0.88 -36.57
C PRO A 333 14.59 0.04 -36.96
N ALA A 334 15.07 -0.86 -36.09
CA ALA A 334 16.27 -1.67 -36.29
C ALA A 334 17.49 -0.82 -36.69
N ASP A 335 17.74 0.26 -35.94
CA ASP A 335 18.76 1.28 -36.20
C ASP A 335 20.10 0.94 -35.51
N PRO A 336 21.16 0.63 -36.28
CA PRO A 336 22.49 0.35 -35.73
C PRO A 336 23.18 1.56 -35.09
N GLN A 337 22.89 2.79 -35.55
CA GLN A 337 23.50 4.01 -35.02
C GLN A 337 22.91 4.32 -33.64
N LEU A 338 21.59 4.29 -33.52
CA LEU A 338 20.89 4.44 -32.23
C LEU A 338 21.38 3.40 -31.21
N LEU A 339 21.61 2.16 -31.66
CA LEU A 339 22.16 1.11 -30.81
C LEU A 339 23.59 1.46 -30.33
N ALA A 340 24.46 1.92 -31.21
CA ALA A 340 25.82 2.30 -30.88
C ALA A 340 25.85 3.47 -29.88
N ASP A 341 25.02 4.50 -30.10
CA ASP A 341 24.93 5.68 -29.24
C ASP A 341 24.40 5.30 -27.84
N THR A 342 23.38 4.44 -27.78
CA THR A 342 22.80 3.95 -26.52
C THR A 342 23.81 3.10 -25.72
N LEU A 343 24.58 2.25 -26.39
CA LEU A 343 25.66 1.49 -25.74
C LEU A 343 26.80 2.42 -25.28
N GLY A 344 27.11 3.47 -26.03
CA GLY A 344 28.07 4.50 -25.61
C GLY A 344 27.60 5.26 -24.37
N GLU A 345 26.30 5.52 -24.22
CA GLU A 345 25.74 6.09 -22.99
C GLU A 345 25.92 5.17 -21.79
N LEU A 346 25.66 3.87 -21.96
CA LEU A 346 25.93 2.88 -20.92
C LEU A 346 27.41 2.86 -20.53
N ASP A 347 28.31 2.99 -21.51
CA ASP A 347 29.76 2.98 -21.27
C ASP A 347 30.23 4.18 -20.44
N ARG A 348 29.60 5.35 -20.62
CA ARG A 348 29.87 6.57 -19.85
C ARG A 348 29.42 6.51 -18.40
N MET A 349 28.45 5.65 -18.06
CA MET A 349 28.02 5.49 -16.66
C MET A 349 29.20 5.02 -15.81
N VAL A 350 29.44 5.65 -14.66
CA VAL A 350 30.54 5.27 -13.76
C VAL A 350 30.30 3.87 -13.17
N GLY A 351 31.35 3.05 -13.11
CA GLY A 351 31.27 1.70 -12.53
C GLY A 351 30.41 0.73 -13.32
N LEU A 352 29.65 -0.12 -12.63
CA LEU A 352 28.67 -1.07 -13.20
C LEU A 352 29.22 -2.06 -14.25
N GLU A 353 30.53 -2.35 -14.23
CA GLU A 353 31.14 -3.22 -15.25
C GLU A 353 30.46 -4.60 -15.40
N PRO A 354 30.01 -5.28 -14.33
CA PRO A 354 29.22 -6.51 -14.47
C PRO A 354 27.95 -6.32 -15.31
N VAL A 355 27.22 -5.23 -15.06
CA VAL A 355 26.00 -4.86 -15.78
C VAL A 355 26.32 -4.54 -17.23
N LYS A 356 27.34 -3.71 -17.49
CA LYS A 356 27.77 -3.35 -18.86
C LYS A 356 28.11 -4.59 -19.68
N ARG A 357 28.88 -5.53 -19.12
CA ARG A 357 29.20 -6.80 -19.79
C ARG A 357 27.94 -7.61 -20.12
N GLN A 358 27.00 -7.69 -19.19
CA GLN A 358 25.76 -8.46 -19.38
C GLN A 358 24.86 -7.84 -20.45
N VAL A 359 24.70 -6.51 -20.45
CA VAL A 359 23.93 -5.79 -21.48
C VAL A 359 24.57 -5.96 -22.86
N ARG A 360 25.91 -5.86 -22.97
CA ARG A 360 26.63 -6.11 -24.23
C ARG A 360 26.44 -7.54 -24.72
N ALA A 361 26.54 -8.54 -23.82
CA ALA A 361 26.33 -9.94 -24.16
C ALA A 361 24.90 -10.18 -24.67
N LEU A 362 23.91 -9.61 -24.00
CA LEU A 362 22.51 -9.67 -24.41
C LEU A 362 22.30 -9.01 -25.78
N SER A 363 22.80 -7.80 -25.98
CA SER A 363 22.72 -7.08 -27.26
C SER A 363 23.32 -7.90 -28.41
N ALA A 364 24.50 -8.51 -28.19
CA ALA A 364 25.13 -9.39 -29.15
C ALA A 364 24.28 -10.63 -29.46
N GLN A 365 23.72 -11.29 -28.44
CA GLN A 365 22.83 -12.44 -28.62
C GLN A 365 21.59 -12.09 -29.43
N LEU A 366 20.94 -10.96 -29.14
CA LEU A 366 19.75 -10.50 -29.84
C LEU A 366 20.05 -10.12 -31.29
N ARG A 367 21.21 -9.50 -31.54
CA ARG A 367 21.67 -9.21 -32.92
C ARG A 367 21.90 -10.50 -33.71
N MET A 368 22.57 -11.49 -33.12
CA MET A 368 22.79 -12.79 -33.78
C MET A 368 21.49 -13.55 -34.00
N ALA A 369 20.56 -13.51 -33.03
CA ALA A 369 19.23 -14.08 -33.15
C ALA A 369 18.49 -13.52 -34.38
N ARG A 370 18.52 -12.20 -34.59
CA ARG A 370 17.94 -11.58 -35.79
C ARG A 370 18.57 -12.05 -37.09
N LEU A 371 19.89 -12.06 -37.17
CA LEU A 371 20.58 -12.51 -38.37
C LEU A 371 20.21 -13.96 -38.71
N ARG A 372 20.11 -14.82 -37.70
CA ARG A 372 19.67 -16.21 -37.87
C ARG A 372 18.22 -16.30 -38.36
N THR A 373 17.29 -15.53 -37.79
CA THR A 373 15.90 -15.47 -38.24
C THR A 373 15.79 -14.98 -39.68
N GLY A 374 16.55 -13.95 -40.07
CA GLY A 374 16.59 -13.44 -41.44
C GLY A 374 17.15 -14.45 -42.46
N GLN A 375 17.90 -15.45 -41.99
CA GLN A 375 18.42 -16.57 -42.80
C GLN A 375 17.53 -17.83 -42.70
N GLY A 376 16.35 -17.73 -42.09
CA GLY A 376 15.43 -18.86 -41.90
C GLY A 376 15.92 -19.93 -40.93
N LEU A 377 16.95 -19.66 -40.13
CA LEU A 377 17.45 -20.59 -39.13
C LEU A 377 16.53 -20.56 -37.89
N PRO A 378 16.31 -21.71 -37.24
CA PRO A 378 15.56 -21.75 -35.99
C PRO A 378 16.31 -20.99 -34.90
N VAL A 379 15.58 -20.13 -34.21
CA VAL A 379 16.06 -19.31 -33.09
C VAL A 379 15.05 -19.43 -31.96
N GLN A 380 15.54 -19.71 -30.76
CA GLN A 380 14.70 -19.69 -29.57
C GLN A 380 14.32 -18.24 -29.26
N PRO A 381 13.04 -17.93 -28.98
CA PRO A 381 12.64 -16.59 -28.56
C PRO A 381 13.46 -16.18 -27.33
N PRO A 382 14.15 -15.03 -27.35
CA PRO A 382 14.93 -14.59 -26.20
C PRO A 382 13.99 -14.38 -25.01
N LYS A 383 14.40 -14.84 -23.82
CA LYS A 383 13.69 -14.53 -22.58
C LYS A 383 13.88 -13.05 -22.27
N ARG A 384 12.78 -12.29 -22.22
CA ARG A 384 12.83 -10.82 -22.26
C ARG A 384 12.64 -10.12 -20.91
N HIS A 385 12.36 -10.85 -19.83
CA HIS A 385 12.13 -10.25 -18.53
C HIS A 385 13.36 -10.34 -17.62
N PHE A 386 13.57 -9.31 -16.80
CA PHE A 386 14.77 -9.13 -15.99
C PHE A 386 14.44 -8.97 -14.51
N VAL A 387 15.37 -9.40 -13.66
CA VAL A 387 15.40 -9.08 -12.23
C VAL A 387 16.61 -8.22 -11.97
N PHE A 388 16.40 -6.98 -11.52
CA PHE A 388 17.44 -6.05 -11.12
C PHE A 388 17.59 -6.09 -9.61
N SER A 389 18.73 -6.55 -9.15
CA SER A 389 18.99 -6.77 -7.72
C SER A 389 20.09 -5.84 -7.23
N GLY A 390 19.80 -4.99 -6.26
CA GLY A 390 20.84 -4.17 -5.64
C GLY A 390 20.31 -3.01 -4.79
N PRO A 391 21.18 -2.39 -3.98
CA PRO A 391 20.81 -1.27 -3.10
C PRO A 391 20.22 -0.07 -3.84
N SER A 392 19.56 0.83 -3.12
CA SER A 392 19.02 2.07 -3.71
C SER A 392 20.14 2.95 -4.29
N GLY A 393 19.83 3.66 -5.39
CA GLY A 393 20.75 4.60 -6.05
C GLY A 393 21.95 3.98 -6.77
N THR A 394 21.93 2.69 -7.08
CA THR A 394 22.94 2.01 -7.92
C THR A 394 22.68 2.11 -9.43
N GLY A 395 21.68 2.90 -9.87
CA GLY A 395 21.42 3.15 -11.28
C GLY A 395 20.46 2.18 -11.98
N LYS A 396 19.70 1.36 -11.23
CA LYS A 396 18.72 0.39 -11.76
C LYS A 396 17.77 1.00 -12.80
N THR A 397 17.09 2.10 -12.45
CA THR A 397 16.12 2.78 -13.31
C THR A 397 16.77 3.36 -14.56
N THR A 398 17.95 3.96 -14.42
CA THR A 398 18.72 4.50 -15.56
C THR A 398 19.10 3.40 -16.55
N VAL A 399 19.60 2.26 -16.05
CA VAL A 399 19.93 1.10 -16.89
C VAL A 399 18.68 0.49 -17.52
N ALA A 400 17.54 0.47 -16.84
CA ALA A 400 16.27 0.01 -17.41
C ALA A 400 15.85 0.84 -18.64
N ARG A 401 16.00 2.18 -18.56
CA ARG A 401 15.74 3.09 -19.67
C ARG A 401 16.69 2.87 -20.85
N ILE A 402 17.97 2.66 -20.58
CA ILE A 402 18.98 2.29 -21.59
C ILE A 402 18.61 0.96 -22.25
N LEU A 403 18.23 -0.06 -21.47
CA LEU A 403 17.79 -1.34 -22.02
C LEU A 403 16.56 -1.20 -22.93
N GLY A 404 15.57 -0.38 -22.56
CA GLY A 404 14.41 -0.09 -23.40
C GLY A 404 14.83 0.46 -24.77
N ARG A 405 15.73 1.45 -24.78
CA ARG A 405 16.32 1.99 -26.02
C ARG A 405 17.13 0.96 -26.80
N VAL A 406 17.89 0.10 -26.15
CA VAL A 406 18.60 -1.02 -26.81
C VAL A 406 17.60 -1.96 -27.49
N PHE A 407 16.52 -2.36 -26.81
CA PHE A 407 15.49 -3.22 -27.38
C PHE A 407 14.75 -2.55 -28.55
N TYR A 408 14.45 -1.26 -28.44
CA TYR A 408 13.84 -0.46 -29.50
C TYR A 408 14.76 -0.28 -30.72
N ALA A 409 16.03 0.09 -30.50
CA ALA A 409 17.05 0.24 -31.54
C ALA A 409 17.33 -1.08 -32.25
N LEU A 410 17.25 -2.18 -31.52
CA LEU A 410 17.25 -3.48 -32.13
C LEU A 410 15.97 -3.63 -32.99
N GLY A 411 14.79 -3.22 -32.51
CA GLY A 411 13.49 -3.46 -33.16
C GLY A 411 12.80 -4.69 -32.55
N LEU A 412 12.93 -4.89 -31.24
CA LEU A 412 12.22 -5.92 -30.47
C LEU A 412 10.99 -5.35 -29.77
N LEU A 413 10.97 -4.03 -29.63
CA LEU A 413 9.92 -3.24 -29.03
C LEU A 413 9.48 -2.17 -30.04
N GLY A 414 8.23 -1.72 -29.92
CA GLY A 414 7.66 -0.69 -30.79
C GLY A 414 7.97 0.74 -30.34
N GLY A 415 8.46 0.91 -29.11
CA GLY A 415 8.96 2.16 -28.55
C GLY A 415 10.05 1.91 -27.50
N ASP A 416 10.68 3.01 -27.07
CA ASP A 416 11.73 3.02 -26.05
C ASP A 416 11.26 3.55 -24.68
N HIS A 417 9.95 3.81 -24.55
CA HIS A 417 9.35 4.34 -23.33
C HIS A 417 9.47 3.35 -22.16
N LEU A 418 9.64 3.92 -20.97
CA LEU A 418 9.73 3.22 -19.70
C LEU A 418 8.55 3.67 -18.83
N VAL A 419 7.72 2.73 -18.41
CA VAL A 419 6.69 2.95 -17.39
C VAL A 419 7.25 2.48 -16.05
N GLU A 420 7.46 3.41 -15.13
CA GLU A 420 7.87 3.11 -13.77
C GLU A 420 6.62 2.88 -12.91
N ALA A 421 6.64 1.82 -12.12
CA ALA A 421 5.51 1.37 -11.31
C ALA A 421 5.98 0.92 -9.94
N GLY A 422 5.25 1.31 -8.90
CA GLY A 422 5.37 0.74 -7.57
C GLY A 422 4.14 -0.07 -7.18
N ARG A 423 4.11 -0.51 -5.93
CA ARG A 423 2.92 -1.16 -5.33
C ARG A 423 1.66 -0.31 -5.47
N ALA A 424 1.76 0.99 -5.17
CA ALA A 424 0.61 1.89 -5.18
C ALA A 424 -0.03 2.00 -6.57
N ASP A 425 0.76 1.84 -7.64
CA ASP A 425 0.28 1.93 -9.02
C ASP A 425 -0.37 0.62 -9.49
N LEU A 426 0.12 -0.52 -9.01
CA LEU A 426 -0.37 -1.84 -9.40
C LEU A 426 -1.54 -2.33 -8.56
N VAL A 427 -1.61 -1.93 -7.28
CA VAL A 427 -2.58 -2.44 -6.31
C VAL A 427 -3.72 -1.44 -6.14
N GLY A 428 -4.96 -1.93 -6.26
CA GLY A 428 -6.16 -1.14 -6.05
C GLY A 428 -6.48 -0.94 -4.57
N GLU A 429 -7.16 0.15 -4.24
CA GLU A 429 -7.62 0.42 -2.87
C GLU A 429 -8.79 -0.49 -2.44
N TYR A 430 -9.51 -1.02 -3.43
CA TYR A 430 -10.69 -1.86 -3.23
C TYR A 430 -10.53 -3.16 -4.02
N LEU A 431 -11.24 -4.20 -3.57
CA LEU A 431 -11.24 -5.46 -4.27
C LEU A 431 -11.76 -5.35 -5.71
N GLY A 432 -11.11 -6.09 -6.62
CA GLY A 432 -11.50 -6.20 -8.02
C GLY A 432 -10.98 -5.05 -8.85
N GLN A 433 -10.47 -3.99 -8.20
CA GLN A 433 -9.78 -2.90 -8.88
C GLN A 433 -8.32 -3.22 -9.16
N THR A 434 -7.66 -4.04 -8.34
CA THR A 434 -6.26 -4.39 -8.54
C THR A 434 -6.02 -5.02 -9.91
N ALA A 435 -6.86 -5.96 -10.33
CA ALA A 435 -6.72 -6.54 -11.66
C ALA A 435 -6.92 -5.50 -12.78
N VAL A 436 -7.90 -4.60 -12.66
CA VAL A 436 -8.16 -3.55 -13.66
C VAL A 436 -6.97 -2.58 -13.73
N LYS A 437 -6.55 -2.05 -12.58
CA LYS A 437 -5.46 -1.09 -12.44
C LYS A 437 -4.14 -1.66 -12.94
N ALA A 438 -3.82 -2.90 -12.58
CA ALA A 438 -2.63 -3.59 -13.08
C ALA A 438 -2.68 -3.79 -14.60
N ASN A 439 -3.84 -4.17 -15.16
CA ASN A 439 -3.98 -4.30 -16.62
C ASN A 439 -3.82 -2.96 -17.34
N GLU A 440 -4.45 -1.88 -16.87
CA GLU A 440 -4.33 -0.53 -17.45
C GLU A 440 -2.87 -0.04 -17.43
N LEU A 441 -2.17 -0.27 -16.31
CA LEU A 441 -0.75 0.08 -16.19
C LEU A 441 0.11 -0.74 -17.16
N ILE A 442 -0.13 -2.05 -17.25
CA ILE A 442 0.59 -2.92 -18.20
C ILE A 442 0.27 -2.54 -19.65
N ASP A 443 -0.98 -2.18 -19.96
CA ASP A 443 -1.40 -1.71 -21.28
C ASP A 443 -0.64 -0.45 -21.69
N SER A 444 -0.41 0.48 -20.77
CA SER A 444 0.39 1.68 -21.01
C SER A 444 1.88 1.39 -21.29
N ALA A 445 2.38 0.22 -20.86
CA ALA A 445 3.76 -0.21 -21.09
C ALA A 445 3.91 -1.12 -22.33
N LEU A 446 2.80 -1.46 -23.01
CA LEU A 446 2.86 -2.30 -24.20
C LEU A 446 3.64 -1.61 -25.32
N GLY A 447 4.55 -2.37 -25.93
CA GLY A 447 5.49 -1.86 -26.92
C GLY A 447 6.75 -1.26 -26.30
N GLY A 448 6.88 -1.19 -24.97
CA GLY A 448 8.02 -0.64 -24.24
C GLY A 448 8.46 -1.51 -23.06
N VAL A 449 8.89 -0.85 -21.99
CA VAL A 449 9.40 -1.48 -20.76
C VAL A 449 8.53 -1.10 -19.56
N LEU A 450 8.08 -2.11 -18.80
CA LEU A 450 7.50 -1.94 -17.47
C LEU A 450 8.56 -2.20 -16.41
N PHE A 451 8.87 -1.18 -15.61
CA PHE A 451 9.81 -1.26 -14.49
C PHE A 451 9.05 -1.22 -13.17
N VAL A 452 9.08 -2.33 -12.43
CA VAL A 452 8.41 -2.47 -11.13
C VAL A 452 9.46 -2.31 -10.04
N ASP A 453 9.47 -1.15 -9.37
CA ASP A 453 10.40 -0.89 -8.25
C ASP A 453 9.87 -1.50 -6.95
N GLU A 454 10.82 -1.91 -6.10
CA GLU A 454 10.57 -2.65 -4.86
C GLU A 454 9.53 -3.77 -5.04
N ALA A 455 9.66 -4.58 -6.09
CA ALA A 455 8.66 -5.57 -6.49
C ALA A 455 8.29 -6.58 -5.39
N TYR A 456 9.19 -6.83 -4.44
CA TYR A 456 8.93 -7.68 -3.27
C TYR A 456 7.80 -7.13 -2.37
N SER A 457 7.52 -5.83 -2.43
CA SER A 457 6.40 -5.20 -1.72
C SER A 457 5.03 -5.68 -2.21
N LEU A 458 4.95 -6.29 -3.40
CA LEU A 458 3.74 -6.95 -3.91
C LEU A 458 3.47 -8.31 -3.25
N SER A 459 4.44 -8.87 -2.52
CA SER A 459 4.38 -10.19 -1.89
C SER A 459 4.71 -10.07 -0.41
N ASN A 460 3.77 -9.55 0.40
CA ASN A 460 3.93 -9.44 1.85
C ASN A 460 3.36 -10.66 2.58
N SER A 461 4.24 -11.46 3.19
CA SER A 461 3.88 -12.60 4.06
C SER A 461 3.67 -12.22 5.53
N GLY A 462 3.83 -10.94 5.89
CA GLY A 462 3.80 -10.46 7.29
C GLY A 462 2.42 -10.17 7.87
N TYR A 463 1.37 -10.07 7.03
CA TYR A 463 -0.01 -9.96 7.50
C TYR A 463 -0.59 -11.37 7.61
N THR A 464 -1.23 -11.70 8.74
CA THR A 464 -1.81 -13.03 9.03
C THR A 464 -2.92 -13.47 8.03
N LYS A 465 -3.31 -12.60 7.09
CA LYS A 465 -4.23 -12.90 5.98
C LYS A 465 -3.57 -13.00 4.59
N GLY A 466 -2.25 -12.80 4.48
CA GLY A 466 -1.58 -12.62 3.18
C GLY A 466 -1.99 -11.30 2.53
N ASP A 467 -1.09 -10.69 1.77
CA ASP A 467 -1.41 -9.52 0.98
C ASP A 467 -2.08 -9.93 -0.34
N ALA A 468 -3.31 -10.42 -0.23
CA ALA A 468 -3.96 -11.04 -1.37
C ALA A 468 -4.27 -10.03 -2.49
N TYR A 469 -4.14 -8.71 -2.26
CA TYR A 469 -4.23 -7.69 -3.32
C TYR A 469 -2.90 -7.58 -4.08
N GLY A 470 -1.77 -7.57 -3.36
CA GLY A 470 -0.44 -7.67 -3.98
C GLY A 470 -0.29 -8.97 -4.77
N ASP A 471 -0.77 -10.09 -4.22
CA ASP A 471 -0.75 -11.38 -4.92
C ASP A 471 -1.59 -11.35 -6.20
N GLU A 472 -2.76 -10.70 -6.19
CA GLU A 472 -3.60 -10.52 -7.37
C GLU A 472 -2.87 -9.70 -8.46
N ALA A 473 -2.22 -8.59 -8.08
CA ALA A 473 -1.41 -7.80 -9.00
C ALA A 473 -0.26 -8.63 -9.60
N LEU A 474 0.39 -9.45 -8.78
CA LEU A 474 1.48 -10.32 -9.21
C LEU A 474 1.01 -11.41 -10.20
N GLN A 475 -0.17 -11.98 -9.97
CA GLN A 475 -0.78 -12.95 -10.90
C GLN A 475 -1.13 -12.30 -12.25
N VAL A 476 -1.68 -11.08 -12.24
CA VAL A 476 -1.94 -10.33 -13.47
C VAL A 476 -0.63 -10.02 -14.20
N LEU A 477 0.40 -9.56 -13.49
CA LEU A 477 1.72 -9.29 -14.07
C LEU A 477 2.32 -10.54 -14.72
N LEU A 478 2.27 -11.69 -14.03
CA LEU A 478 2.76 -12.98 -14.54
C LEU A 478 2.04 -13.41 -15.81
N LYS A 479 0.71 -13.32 -15.82
CA LYS A 479 -0.12 -13.67 -16.98
C LYS A 479 0.21 -12.77 -18.17
N ARG A 480 0.26 -11.45 -17.95
CA ARG A 480 0.53 -10.47 -19.01
C ARG A 480 1.97 -10.55 -19.53
N ALA A 481 2.93 -10.85 -18.67
CA ALA A 481 4.31 -11.11 -19.09
C ALA A 481 4.39 -12.29 -20.07
N GLU A 482 3.59 -13.34 -19.86
CA GLU A 482 3.50 -14.48 -20.81
C GLU A 482 2.75 -14.11 -22.08
N ASP A 483 1.52 -13.59 -21.95
CA ASP A 483 0.61 -13.31 -23.07
C ASP A 483 1.18 -12.24 -24.02
N ASN A 484 1.97 -11.29 -23.50
CA ASN A 484 2.51 -10.16 -24.24
C ASN A 484 4.04 -10.16 -24.37
N ARG A 485 4.70 -11.31 -24.18
CA ARG A 485 6.17 -11.45 -24.19
C ARG A 485 6.89 -10.90 -25.43
N ASP A 486 6.20 -10.82 -26.56
CA ASP A 486 6.76 -10.33 -27.81
C ASP A 486 6.76 -8.80 -27.93
N ARG A 487 5.96 -8.12 -27.10
CA ARG A 487 5.71 -6.68 -27.15
C ARG A 487 5.96 -5.98 -25.80
N LEU A 488 6.28 -6.71 -24.74
CA LEU A 488 6.49 -6.16 -23.41
C LEU A 488 7.77 -6.72 -22.79
N VAL A 489 8.61 -5.83 -22.27
CA VAL A 489 9.72 -6.18 -21.37
C VAL A 489 9.32 -5.80 -19.95
N VAL A 490 9.48 -6.72 -19.00
CA VAL A 490 9.18 -6.46 -17.57
C VAL A 490 10.48 -6.57 -16.79
N ILE A 491 10.76 -5.57 -15.98
CA ILE A 491 11.95 -5.52 -15.11
C ILE A 491 11.45 -5.41 -13.68
N LEU A 492 11.73 -6.42 -12.85
CA LEU A 492 11.46 -6.38 -11.42
C LEU A 492 12.71 -5.88 -10.70
N ALA A 493 12.60 -4.82 -9.92
CA ALA A 493 13.72 -4.24 -9.19
C ALA A 493 13.52 -4.28 -7.68
N GLY A 494 14.62 -4.38 -6.94
CA GLY A 494 14.60 -4.30 -5.48
C GLY A 494 15.92 -4.67 -4.82
N TYR A 495 15.93 -4.63 -3.49
CA TYR A 495 17.05 -5.10 -2.68
C TYR A 495 17.26 -6.61 -2.85
N PRO A 496 18.52 -7.12 -2.79
CA PRO A 496 18.82 -8.53 -3.01
C PRO A 496 17.97 -9.50 -2.19
N GLU A 497 17.92 -9.31 -0.87
CA GLU A 497 17.15 -10.16 0.03
C GLU A 497 15.64 -10.12 -0.23
N GLY A 498 15.12 -8.96 -0.65
CA GLY A 498 13.71 -8.82 -1.02
C GLY A 498 13.39 -9.59 -2.29
N MET A 499 14.25 -9.47 -3.31
CA MET A 499 14.08 -10.18 -4.58
C MET A 499 14.23 -11.69 -4.43
N ASP A 500 15.17 -12.16 -3.61
CA ASP A 500 15.36 -13.60 -3.34
C ASP A 500 14.12 -14.19 -2.66
N ARG A 501 13.55 -13.47 -1.69
CA ARG A 501 12.28 -13.86 -1.04
C ARG A 501 11.11 -13.88 -2.02
N LEU A 502 10.98 -12.86 -2.87
CA LEU A 502 9.91 -12.78 -3.86
C LEU A 502 9.97 -13.95 -4.86
N LEU A 503 11.15 -14.26 -5.38
CA LEU A 503 11.37 -15.35 -6.34
C LEU A 503 11.15 -16.73 -5.69
N ALA A 504 11.56 -16.90 -4.43
CA ALA A 504 11.34 -18.13 -3.68
C ALA A 504 9.85 -18.37 -3.35
N ALA A 505 9.11 -17.30 -3.03
CA ALA A 505 7.69 -17.37 -2.71
C ALA A 505 6.82 -17.73 -3.93
N ASN A 506 7.26 -17.36 -5.14
CA ASN A 506 6.47 -17.51 -6.37
C ASN A 506 7.27 -18.25 -7.46
N PRO A 507 7.16 -19.59 -7.55
CA PRO A 507 7.87 -20.39 -8.56
C PRO A 507 7.60 -19.93 -10.01
N GLY A 508 6.41 -19.35 -10.25
CA GLY A 508 6.03 -18.78 -11.54
C GLY A 508 6.96 -17.64 -12.01
N LEU A 509 7.49 -16.84 -11.08
CA LEU A 509 8.46 -15.78 -11.38
C LEU A 509 9.81 -16.37 -11.76
N GLY A 510 10.32 -17.35 -11.01
CA GLY A 510 11.62 -17.98 -11.27
C GLY A 510 11.73 -18.59 -12.67
N SER A 511 10.62 -19.07 -13.23
CA SER A 511 10.58 -19.62 -14.60
C SER A 511 10.61 -18.57 -15.71
N ARG A 512 10.01 -17.40 -15.48
CA ARG A 512 9.81 -16.32 -16.48
C ARG A 512 10.88 -15.23 -16.42
N PHE A 513 11.41 -14.98 -15.22
CA PHE A 513 12.41 -13.97 -14.93
C PHE A 513 13.77 -14.61 -14.67
N THR A 514 14.32 -15.29 -15.68
CA THR A 514 15.57 -16.04 -15.51
C THR A 514 16.84 -15.19 -15.59
N THR A 515 16.74 -13.97 -16.10
CA THR A 515 17.90 -13.10 -16.29
C THR A 515 18.01 -12.13 -15.11
N ARG A 516 18.88 -12.46 -14.15
CA ARG A 516 19.22 -11.58 -13.03
C ARG A 516 20.40 -10.68 -13.39
N VAL A 517 20.28 -9.40 -13.05
CA VAL A 517 21.33 -8.38 -13.18
C VAL A 517 21.60 -7.82 -11.79
N ASP A 518 22.83 -8.00 -11.31
CA ASP A 518 23.24 -7.53 -9.99
C ASP A 518 23.89 -6.14 -10.07
N PHE A 519 23.43 -5.24 -9.22
CA PHE A 519 23.86 -3.85 -9.09
C PHE A 519 24.54 -3.67 -7.73
N PRO A 520 25.87 -3.90 -7.66
CA PRO A 520 26.61 -3.74 -6.41
C PRO A 520 26.66 -2.27 -5.98
N SER A 521 26.90 -2.05 -4.68
CA SER A 521 27.23 -0.73 -4.14
C SER A 521 28.49 -0.17 -4.81
N TYR A 522 28.54 1.14 -4.99
CA TYR A 522 29.69 1.80 -5.60
C TYR A 522 30.89 1.81 -4.68
N ARG A 523 32.08 1.63 -5.27
CA ARG A 523 33.36 1.77 -4.60
C ARG A 523 33.70 3.24 -4.35
N PRO A 524 34.59 3.57 -3.40
CA PRO A 524 34.96 4.96 -3.12
C PRO A 524 35.39 5.76 -4.36
N GLN A 525 36.19 5.16 -5.23
CA GLN A 525 36.64 5.80 -6.46
C GLN A 525 35.50 6.02 -7.47
N GLU A 526 34.53 5.11 -7.50
CA GLU A 526 33.33 5.25 -8.35
C GLU A 526 32.41 6.35 -7.80
N LEU A 527 32.25 6.46 -6.49
CA LEU A 527 31.48 7.55 -5.86
C LEU A 527 32.09 8.92 -6.13
N THR A 528 33.41 9.06 -6.00
CA THR A 528 34.11 10.32 -6.33
C THR A 528 33.90 10.69 -7.80
N ALA A 529 34.10 9.73 -8.70
CA ALA A 529 33.88 9.95 -10.14
C ALA A 529 32.41 10.29 -10.47
N ILE A 530 31.44 9.74 -9.76
CA ILE A 530 30.03 10.13 -9.90
C ILE A 530 29.84 11.60 -9.53
N GLY A 531 30.43 12.06 -8.42
CA GLY A 531 30.36 13.47 -8.02
C GLY A 531 31.01 14.42 -9.03
N GLU A 532 32.14 14.02 -9.62
CA GLU A 532 32.80 14.79 -10.69
C GLU A 532 31.95 14.86 -11.96
N VAL A 533 31.36 13.74 -12.39
CA VAL A 533 30.47 13.67 -13.55
C VAL A 533 29.23 14.53 -13.34
N LEU A 534 28.59 14.46 -12.16
CA LEU A 534 27.41 15.27 -11.84
C LEU A 534 27.71 16.77 -11.91
N ALA A 535 28.86 17.22 -11.41
CA ALA A 535 29.25 18.62 -11.53
C ALA A 535 29.47 19.00 -13.00
N ALA A 536 30.25 18.21 -13.74
CA ALA A 536 30.59 18.48 -15.13
C ALA A 536 29.35 18.55 -16.05
N GLU A 537 28.37 17.66 -15.85
CA GLU A 537 27.11 17.64 -16.62
C GLU A 537 26.27 18.92 -16.43
N ASN A 538 26.38 19.55 -15.27
CA ASN A 538 25.68 20.79 -14.94
C ASN A 538 26.53 22.05 -15.18
N GLY A 539 27.72 21.90 -15.78
CA GLY A 539 28.64 23.01 -16.05
C GLY A 539 29.41 23.52 -14.82
N ASP A 540 29.35 22.77 -13.71
CA ASP A 540 30.08 23.04 -12.49
C ASP A 540 31.40 22.23 -12.45
N ARG A 541 32.28 22.60 -11.53
CA ARG A 541 33.46 21.84 -11.17
C ARG A 541 33.75 21.95 -9.68
N TRP A 542 34.34 20.91 -9.13
CA TRP A 542 34.92 20.93 -7.79
C TRP A 542 36.32 21.56 -7.85
N ASP A 543 36.67 22.38 -6.85
CA ASP A 543 38.08 22.76 -6.67
C ASP A 543 38.92 21.59 -6.15
N GLU A 544 40.25 21.73 -6.19
CA GLU A 544 41.17 20.63 -5.86
C GLU A 544 40.95 20.12 -4.43
N GLU A 545 40.77 21.02 -3.46
CA GLU A 545 40.50 20.67 -2.06
C GLU A 545 39.16 19.95 -1.89
N ALA A 546 38.10 20.38 -2.59
CA ALA A 546 36.81 19.71 -2.55
C ALA A 546 36.85 18.32 -3.20
N VAL A 547 37.64 18.10 -4.26
CA VAL A 547 37.80 16.76 -4.85
C VAL A 547 38.50 15.81 -3.88
N GLU A 548 39.55 16.28 -3.20
CA GLU A 548 40.25 15.49 -2.18
C GLU A 548 39.32 15.13 -1.01
N GLU A 549 38.54 16.10 -0.54
CA GLU A 549 37.58 15.85 0.54
C GLU A 549 36.41 14.97 0.08
N LEU A 550 35.92 15.12 -1.15
CA LEU A 550 34.90 14.24 -1.74
C LEU A 550 35.39 12.79 -1.79
N ARG A 551 36.68 12.57 -2.07
CA ARG A 551 37.32 11.26 -2.02
C ARG A 551 37.40 10.73 -0.59
N SER A 552 37.78 11.58 0.37
CA SER A 552 37.80 11.26 1.81
C SER A 552 36.41 10.84 2.30
N ILE A 553 35.39 11.65 2.04
CA ILE A 553 33.98 11.37 2.34
C ILE A 553 33.53 10.04 1.71
N SER A 554 33.83 9.84 0.42
CA SER A 554 33.48 8.61 -0.30
C SER A 554 34.12 7.36 0.34
N GLY A 555 35.37 7.46 0.77
CA GLY A 555 36.05 6.40 1.52
C GLY A 555 35.37 6.15 2.87
N HIS A 556 35.15 7.22 3.64
CA HIS A 556 34.56 7.14 4.97
C HIS A 556 33.17 6.48 4.97
N VAL A 557 32.25 6.90 4.10
CA VAL A 557 30.88 6.34 4.07
C VAL A 557 30.85 4.89 3.62
N VAL A 558 31.83 4.44 2.82
CA VAL A 558 31.96 3.04 2.42
C VAL A 558 32.57 2.21 3.55
N ASP A 559 33.64 2.68 4.19
CA ASP A 559 34.31 1.98 5.28
C ASP A 559 33.40 1.80 6.50
N GLN A 560 32.51 2.76 6.76
CA GLN A 560 31.49 2.66 7.81
C GLN A 560 30.27 1.82 7.41
N GLY A 561 30.19 1.33 6.16
CA GLY A 561 29.05 0.56 5.66
C GLY A 561 27.77 1.38 5.45
N TRP A 562 27.87 2.70 5.41
CA TRP A 562 26.75 3.62 5.37
C TRP A 562 26.16 3.83 3.98
N ILE A 563 26.89 3.48 2.93
CA ILE A 563 26.57 3.88 1.56
C ILE A 563 25.24 3.32 1.04
N ASP A 564 24.85 2.11 1.47
CA ASP A 564 23.61 1.48 1.03
C ASP A 564 22.37 2.15 1.63
N GLU A 565 22.47 2.57 2.89
CA GLU A 565 21.43 3.35 3.57
C GLU A 565 21.37 4.79 3.05
N LEU A 566 22.51 5.38 2.70
CA LEU A 566 22.58 6.72 2.09
C LEU A 566 22.08 6.73 0.64
N GLY A 567 21.94 5.55 0.02
CA GLY A 567 21.42 5.42 -1.33
C GLY A 567 22.46 5.68 -2.43
N ASN A 568 23.72 5.31 -2.23
CA ASN A 568 24.75 5.24 -3.29
C ASN A 568 24.82 6.52 -4.17
N GLY A 569 24.53 6.45 -5.48
CA GLY A 569 24.58 7.61 -6.37
C GLY A 569 23.56 8.71 -6.01
N ARG A 570 22.47 8.36 -5.30
CA ARG A 570 21.53 9.36 -4.76
C ARG A 570 22.20 10.20 -3.68
N PHE A 571 23.05 9.61 -2.84
CA PHE A 571 23.83 10.36 -1.85
C PHE A 571 24.71 11.42 -2.51
N LEU A 572 25.43 11.07 -3.57
CA LEU A 572 26.30 12.01 -4.30
C LEU A 572 25.50 13.11 -5.00
N ARG A 573 24.33 12.78 -5.56
CA ARG A 573 23.41 13.78 -6.13
C ARG A 573 22.94 14.77 -5.07
N THR A 574 22.45 14.28 -3.93
CA THR A 574 22.02 15.13 -2.81
C THR A 574 23.17 15.98 -2.29
N LEU A 575 24.37 15.41 -2.17
CA LEU A 575 25.57 16.12 -1.73
C LEU A 575 25.92 17.25 -2.70
N TYR A 576 25.94 16.97 -3.99
CA TYR A 576 26.15 17.96 -5.05
C TYR A 576 25.10 19.09 -5.01
N GLU A 577 23.81 18.76 -5.00
CA GLU A 577 22.72 19.74 -4.96
C GLU A 577 22.82 20.67 -3.73
N LYS A 578 23.16 20.10 -2.57
CA LYS A 578 23.39 20.89 -1.35
C LYS A 578 24.65 21.73 -1.44
N SER A 579 25.74 21.22 -2.01
CA SER A 579 26.95 22.02 -2.27
C SER A 579 26.65 23.19 -3.20
N CYS A 580 25.81 23.03 -4.22
CA CYS A 580 25.36 24.15 -5.06
C CYS A 580 24.58 25.18 -4.23
N ALA A 581 23.65 24.74 -3.36
CA ALA A 581 22.91 25.66 -2.50
C ALA A 581 23.83 26.44 -1.53
N TYR A 582 24.84 25.79 -0.96
CA TYR A 582 25.82 26.45 -0.09
C TYR A 582 26.78 27.36 -0.85
N ARG A 583 27.15 27.00 -2.10
CA ARG A 583 27.86 27.91 -3.00
C ARG A 583 27.04 29.18 -3.20
N ASP A 584 25.76 29.05 -3.54
CA ASP A 584 24.90 30.19 -3.82
C ASP A 584 24.72 31.07 -2.57
N LEU A 585 24.57 30.47 -1.39
CA LEU A 585 24.55 31.19 -0.11
C LEU A 585 25.84 31.96 0.14
N ARG A 586 27.01 31.32 -0.08
CA ARG A 586 28.32 31.99 0.05
C ARG A 586 28.44 33.15 -0.92
N LEU A 587 28.04 32.96 -2.18
CA LEU A 587 28.11 33.99 -3.22
C LEU A 587 27.10 35.12 -3.01
N SER A 588 25.99 34.90 -2.30
CA SER A 588 25.05 35.99 -1.94
C SER A 588 25.65 37.04 -1.00
N GLY A 589 26.65 36.66 -0.21
CA GLY A 589 27.39 37.55 0.68
C GLY A 589 28.55 38.28 0.00
N TRP A 590 28.74 38.10 -1.30
CA TRP A 590 29.86 38.67 -2.04
C TRP A 590 29.68 40.17 -2.26
N SER A 591 30.74 40.96 -2.07
CA SER A 591 30.71 42.43 -2.16
C SER A 591 30.62 42.99 -3.59
N GLY A 592 30.37 42.14 -4.58
CA GLY A 592 30.28 42.48 -6.01
C GLY A 592 29.66 41.32 -6.82
N THR A 593 29.49 41.49 -8.13
CA THR A 593 28.92 40.45 -9.00
C THR A 593 29.92 39.30 -9.22
N PRO A 594 29.61 38.05 -8.84
CA PRO A 594 30.49 36.91 -9.04
C PRO A 594 30.79 36.65 -10.52
N GLY A 595 32.01 36.24 -10.84
CA GLY A 595 32.39 35.85 -12.20
C GLY A 595 31.83 34.49 -12.59
N ARG A 596 31.90 34.15 -13.89
CA ARG A 596 31.53 32.81 -14.39
C ARG A 596 32.27 31.69 -13.64
N ASP A 597 33.53 31.94 -13.31
CA ASP A 597 34.38 30.98 -12.62
C ASP A 597 33.92 30.71 -11.19
N ASP A 598 33.52 31.76 -10.46
CA ASP A 598 33.00 31.66 -9.10
C ASP A 598 31.66 30.95 -9.06
N LEU A 599 30.79 31.24 -10.04
CA LEU A 599 29.47 30.60 -10.17
C LEU A 599 29.59 29.11 -10.52
N ALA A 600 30.62 28.72 -11.28
CA ALA A 600 30.82 27.33 -11.71
C ALA A 600 31.69 26.50 -10.73
N THR A 601 32.26 27.09 -9.67
CA THR A 601 33.19 26.38 -8.78
C THR A 601 32.57 26.06 -7.41
N LEU A 602 32.43 24.78 -7.13
CA LEU A 602 32.10 24.24 -5.80
C LEU A 602 33.39 24.09 -4.99
N ARG A 603 33.42 24.71 -3.79
CA ARG A 603 34.61 24.71 -2.94
C ARG A 603 34.43 23.90 -1.69
N LEU A 604 35.54 23.57 -1.03
CA LEU A 604 35.58 22.78 0.21
C LEU A 604 34.56 23.23 1.29
N PRO A 605 34.37 24.53 1.59
CA PRO A 605 33.38 24.95 2.58
C PRO A 605 31.94 24.56 2.21
N ASP A 606 31.59 24.58 0.91
CA ASP A 606 30.23 24.24 0.45
C ASP A 606 29.97 22.75 0.62
N LEU A 607 30.98 21.94 0.27
CA LEU A 607 30.96 20.49 0.44
C LEU A 607 30.85 20.09 1.91
N MET A 608 31.60 20.76 2.79
CA MET A 608 31.62 20.43 4.21
C MET A 608 30.31 20.76 4.91
N GLN A 609 29.70 21.91 4.58
CA GLN A 609 28.37 22.25 5.08
C GLN A 609 27.31 21.27 4.56
N ALA A 610 27.34 20.96 3.26
CA ALA A 610 26.45 19.98 2.65
C ALA A 610 26.56 18.60 3.31
N TYR A 611 27.79 18.12 3.54
CA TYR A 611 28.04 16.83 4.17
C TYR A 611 27.55 16.80 5.62
N GLY A 612 27.85 17.85 6.39
CA GLY A 612 27.37 18.00 7.77
C GLY A 612 25.85 17.96 7.86
N GLU A 613 25.15 18.64 6.94
CA GLU A 613 23.69 18.63 6.87
C GLU A 613 23.14 17.24 6.52
N VAL A 614 23.70 16.57 5.50
CA VAL A 614 23.27 15.22 5.08
C VAL A 614 23.43 14.20 6.21
N LEU A 615 24.49 14.33 7.02
CA LEU A 615 24.71 13.46 8.18
C LEU A 615 23.94 13.87 9.43
N SER A 616 23.53 15.13 9.59
CA SER A 616 22.79 15.60 10.77
C SER A 616 21.42 14.90 10.93
N GLY A 617 20.86 14.37 9.84
CA GLY A 617 19.67 13.50 9.86
C GLY A 617 19.90 12.12 10.49
N ARG A 618 21.16 11.72 10.74
CA ARG A 618 21.57 10.49 11.44
C ARG A 618 22.03 10.76 12.88
N GLY A 619 21.26 11.56 13.64
CA GLY A 619 21.55 11.81 15.07
C GLY A 619 22.00 10.52 15.79
N PRO A 620 22.96 10.62 16.74
CA PRO A 620 23.79 9.50 17.17
C PRO A 620 22.94 8.30 17.59
N THR A 621 22.99 7.22 16.80
CA THR A 621 22.49 5.92 17.24
C THR A 621 23.38 5.43 18.36
N ASP A 622 22.82 5.39 19.57
CA ASP A 622 23.40 4.82 20.79
C ASP A 622 23.64 3.32 20.58
N ARG A 623 24.71 2.97 19.84
CA ARG A 623 25.18 1.58 19.64
C ARG A 623 26.50 1.29 20.36
N ASP A 624 27.06 2.25 21.10
CA ASP A 624 28.33 2.10 21.82
C ASP A 624 28.22 2.04 23.34
N ARG A 625 27.02 1.95 23.92
CA ARG A 625 26.87 1.58 25.34
C ARG A 625 26.82 0.07 25.50
N LYS A 626 27.98 -0.58 25.32
CA LYS A 626 28.24 -1.86 25.98
C LYS A 626 28.22 -1.61 27.48
N ASP A 627 27.12 -1.95 28.14
CA ASP A 627 27.11 -2.08 29.60
C ASP A 627 28.15 -3.14 30.01
N PRO A 628 29.02 -2.86 30.99
CA PRO A 628 29.94 -3.86 31.50
C PRO A 628 29.17 -4.98 32.22
N PRO A 629 29.68 -6.22 32.22
CA PRO A 629 29.03 -7.32 32.92
C PRO A 629 29.06 -7.05 34.43
N PHE A 630 27.89 -6.88 35.03
CA PHE A 630 27.75 -6.98 36.48
C PHE A 630 27.99 -8.43 36.90
N GLY A 631 28.89 -8.61 37.86
CA GLY A 631 29.30 -9.90 38.42
C GLY A 631 28.38 -10.47 39.47
#